data_AF-A0A2E3YB44-F1
#
_entry.id   AF-A0A2E3YB44-F1
#
_cell.length_a   1.000
_cell.length_b   1.000
_cell.length_c   1.000
_cell.angle_alpha   90.00
_cell.angle_beta   90.00
_cell.angle_gamma   90.00
#
_symmetry.space_group_name_H-M   'P 1'
#
loop_
_entity.id
_entity.type
_entity.pdbx_description
1 polymer ?
#
loop_
_entity_poly.entity_id
_entity_poly.type
_entity_poly.pdbx_seq_one_letter_code
_entity_poly.pdbx_strand_id
1 'polypeptide(L)'
;MYTRFARFLAPLILAMIAQELSAQFLNGGMARVPQATRTLAAFGLAYGLMSVLSAPLHQSRQLGLAMIDSMAQLRTGAGVIFVSGAALSLATMALGGDGPGRWLVEDLHEIDASLADQAQTALLWLVSLPFISGLARYYSGLLARVRRTEIISAGSLAAIGVRITSVFLLIDMAFVERHTPGDGG
;
A
#
# COMPACT_ATOMS: atom_id res chain seq x y z
N MET A 1 28.20 23.06 4.92
CA MET A 1 27.75 22.12 3.86
C MET A 1 26.93 20.96 4.44
N TYR A 2 27.42 20.27 5.48
CA TYR A 2 26.72 19.15 6.15
C TYR A 2 25.34 19.49 6.74
N THR A 3 25.16 20.68 7.34
CA THR A 3 23.87 21.09 7.94
C THR A 3 22.74 21.29 6.93
N ARG A 4 23.03 21.77 5.71
CA ARG A 4 22.03 21.87 4.63
C ARG A 4 21.65 20.49 4.09
N PHE A 5 22.61 19.58 4.01
CA PHE A 5 22.37 18.20 3.59
C PHE A 5 21.53 17.43 4.62
N ALA A 6 21.85 17.57 5.91
CA ALA A 6 21.07 16.99 7.01
C ALA A 6 19.62 17.50 7.05
N ARG A 7 19.39 18.81 6.85
CA ARG A 7 18.03 19.38 6.79
C ARG A 7 17.21 18.87 5.59
N PHE A 8 17.87 18.51 4.50
CA PHE A 8 17.23 17.92 3.33
C PHE A 8 16.91 16.43 3.53
N LEU A 9 17.84 15.67 4.14
CA LEU A 9 17.70 14.23 4.37
C LEU A 9 16.80 13.87 5.53
N ALA A 10 16.84 14.63 6.62
CA ALA A 10 16.04 14.36 7.83
C ALA A 10 14.55 14.09 7.55
N PRO A 11 13.82 14.94 6.80
CA PRO A 11 12.42 14.67 6.47
C PRO A 11 12.22 13.43 5.61
N LEU A 12 13.18 13.11 4.73
CA LEU A 12 13.14 11.92 3.88
C LEU A 12 13.35 10.64 4.71
N ILE A 13 14.33 10.63 5.61
CA ILE A 13 14.60 9.53 6.53
C ILE A 13 13.39 9.30 7.44
N LEU A 14 12.80 10.38 7.97
CA LEU A 14 11.60 10.28 8.80
C LEU A 14 10.44 9.66 8.02
N ALA A 15 10.20 10.08 6.77
CA ALA A 15 9.20 9.48 5.91
C ALA A 15 9.46 7.98 5.65
N MET A 16 10.73 7.58 5.48
CA MET A 16 11.12 6.17 5.31
C MET A 16 10.83 5.36 6.57
N ILE A 17 11.31 5.81 7.74
CA ILE A 17 11.07 5.14 9.03
C ILE A 17 9.58 4.97 9.27
N ALA A 18 8.83 6.04 9.05
CA ALA A 18 7.42 6.06 9.34
C ALA A 18 6.66 5.12 8.37
N GLN A 19 7.12 4.97 7.11
CA GLN A 19 6.57 3.99 6.17
C GLN A 19 6.82 2.54 6.61
N GLU A 20 8.00 2.23 7.13
CA GLU A 20 8.30 0.91 7.70
C GLU A 20 7.49 0.62 8.98
N LEU A 21 7.37 1.61 9.87
CA LEU A 21 6.55 1.50 11.08
C LEU A 21 5.08 1.26 10.76
N SER A 22 4.56 1.87 9.70
CA SER A 22 3.17 1.67 9.27
C SER A 22 2.84 0.19 9.00
N ALA A 23 3.77 -0.58 8.44
CA ALA A 23 3.57 -2.01 8.21
C ALA A 23 3.52 -2.77 9.54
N GLN A 24 4.36 -2.38 10.51
CA GLN A 24 4.37 -2.99 11.84
C GLN A 24 3.06 -2.74 12.61
N PHE A 25 2.53 -1.52 12.55
CA PHE A 25 1.24 -1.21 13.17
C PHE A 25 0.08 -1.99 12.53
N LEU A 26 0.08 -2.13 11.21
CA LEU A 26 -0.94 -2.91 10.51
C LEU A 26 -0.86 -4.39 10.91
N ASN A 27 0.34 -4.98 10.93
CA ASN A 27 0.56 -6.35 11.38
C ASN A 27 0.17 -6.54 12.85
N GLY A 28 0.53 -5.59 13.72
CA GLY A 28 0.15 -5.60 15.12
C GLY A 28 -1.37 -5.51 15.34
N GLY A 29 -2.08 -4.78 14.48
CA GLY A 29 -3.54 -4.74 14.47
C GLY A 29 -4.16 -6.07 14.05
N MET A 30 -3.68 -6.65 12.94
CA MET A 30 -4.11 -7.98 12.48
C MET A 30 -3.79 -9.08 13.49
N ALA A 31 -2.73 -8.94 14.29
CA ALA A 31 -2.40 -9.89 15.35
C ALA A 31 -3.42 -9.91 16.50
N ARG A 32 -4.33 -8.94 16.60
CA ARG A 32 -5.33 -8.80 17.68
C ARG A 32 -6.75 -9.17 17.25
N VAL A 33 -6.97 -9.50 15.98
CA VAL A 33 -8.28 -9.97 15.49
C VAL A 33 -8.45 -11.47 15.73
N PRO A 34 -9.70 -11.98 15.78
CA PRO A 34 -9.95 -13.42 15.78
C PRO A 34 -9.25 -14.10 14.58
N GLN A 35 -8.66 -15.28 14.80
CA GLN A 35 -7.89 -16.01 13.77
C GLN A 35 -6.64 -15.27 13.23
N ALA A 36 -5.96 -14.50 14.08
CA ALA A 36 -4.75 -13.72 13.74
C ALA A 36 -3.75 -14.40 12.79
N THR A 37 -3.36 -15.65 13.06
CA THR A 37 -2.42 -16.40 12.19
C THR A 37 -2.92 -16.52 10.76
N ARG A 38 -4.21 -16.82 10.58
CA ARG A 38 -4.85 -16.97 9.27
C ARG A 38 -4.96 -15.62 8.56
N THR A 39 -5.39 -14.58 9.28
CA THR A 39 -5.48 -13.22 8.74
C THR A 39 -4.12 -12.71 8.27
N LEU A 40 -3.07 -12.90 9.07
CA LEU A 40 -1.70 -12.50 8.72
C LEU A 40 -1.17 -13.28 7.51
N ALA A 41 -1.43 -14.59 7.44
CA ALA A 41 -1.02 -15.41 6.31
C ALA A 41 -1.74 -14.99 5.00
N ALA A 42 -3.07 -14.80 5.06
CA ALA A 42 -3.87 -14.38 3.92
C ALA A 42 -3.44 -13.00 3.40
N PHE A 43 -3.27 -12.04 4.32
CA PHE A 43 -2.81 -10.70 3.97
C PHE A 43 -1.38 -10.72 3.40
N GLY A 44 -0.47 -11.49 4.00
CA GLY A 44 0.90 -11.62 3.54
C GLY A 44 0.99 -12.15 2.10
N LEU A 45 0.19 -13.18 1.79
CA LEU A 45 0.08 -13.73 0.44
C LEU A 45 -0.48 -12.70 -0.55
N ALA A 46 -1.62 -12.10 -0.23
CA ALA A 46 -2.28 -11.11 -1.08
C ALA A 46 -1.37 -9.89 -1.36
N TYR A 47 -0.74 -9.36 -0.31
CA TYR A 47 0.17 -8.23 -0.42
C TYR A 47 1.42 -8.58 -1.22
N GLY A 48 1.97 -9.78 -1.04
CA GLY A 48 3.10 -10.30 -1.83
C GLY A 48 2.79 -10.35 -3.32
N LEU A 49 1.66 -10.97 -3.70
CA LEU A 49 1.21 -11.07 -5.08
C LEU A 49 0.99 -9.69 -5.71
N MET A 50 0.27 -8.79 -5.01
CA MET A 50 0.06 -7.42 -5.47
C MET A 50 1.38 -6.65 -5.61
N SER A 51 2.32 -6.83 -4.68
CA SER A 51 3.62 -6.16 -4.71
C SER A 51 4.47 -6.60 -5.89
N VAL A 52 4.47 -7.90 -6.22
CA VAL A 52 5.17 -8.42 -7.41
C VAL A 52 4.57 -7.83 -8.68
N LEU A 53 3.24 -7.80 -8.80
CA LEU A 53 2.57 -7.12 -9.92
C LEU A 53 2.92 -5.64 -10.00
N SER A 54 3.07 -4.98 -8.86
CA SER A 54 3.39 -3.54 -8.77
C SER A 54 4.87 -3.21 -9.00
N ALA A 55 5.74 -4.21 -9.16
CA ALA A 55 7.18 -4.00 -9.34
C ALA A 55 7.56 -3.05 -10.49
N PRO A 56 6.88 -3.08 -11.67
CA PRO A 56 7.18 -2.14 -12.76
C PRO A 56 7.00 -0.66 -12.37
N LEU A 57 6.13 -0.36 -11.39
CA LEU A 57 5.87 1.00 -10.90
C LEU A 57 6.87 1.46 -9.84
N HIS A 58 7.80 0.60 -9.40
CA HIS A 58 8.76 1.00 -8.36
C HIS A 58 9.68 2.13 -8.84
N GLN A 59 10.03 2.13 -10.12
CA GLN A 59 10.91 3.11 -10.74
C GLN A 59 10.21 4.39 -11.20
N SER A 60 8.89 4.51 -11.03
CA SER A 60 8.11 5.70 -11.39
C SER A 60 8.63 6.99 -10.74
N ARG A 61 9.18 6.88 -9.52
CA ARG A 61 9.82 8.01 -8.83
C ARG A 61 11.08 8.48 -9.56
N GLN A 62 11.90 7.55 -10.07
CA GLN A 62 13.12 7.89 -10.81
C GLN A 62 12.78 8.52 -12.17
N LEU A 63 11.74 8.02 -12.85
CA LEU A 63 11.22 8.61 -14.08
C LEU A 63 10.82 10.07 -13.89
N GLY A 64 10.03 10.37 -12.85
CA GLY A 64 9.60 11.75 -12.54
C GLY A 64 10.75 12.67 -12.12
N LEU A 65 11.79 12.12 -11.49
CA LEU A 65 12.97 12.88 -11.05
C LEU A 65 13.90 13.23 -12.23
N ALA A 66 14.22 12.26 -13.08
CA ALA A 66 15.32 12.37 -14.04
C ALA A 66 14.90 12.67 -15.49
N MET A 67 13.71 12.26 -15.93
CA MET A 67 13.37 12.24 -17.38
C MET A 67 12.38 13.32 -17.85
N ILE A 68 12.05 14.31 -17.01
CA ILE A 68 11.01 15.32 -17.32
C ILE A 68 11.61 16.73 -17.47
N ASP A 69 11.94 17.13 -18.70
CA ASP A 69 12.45 18.45 -19.06
C ASP A 69 11.41 19.35 -19.74
N SER A 70 10.24 18.81 -20.11
CA SER A 70 9.15 19.57 -20.75
C SER A 70 7.76 19.15 -20.25
N MET A 71 6.77 20.04 -20.45
CA MET A 71 5.36 19.74 -20.15
C MET A 71 4.80 18.59 -20.98
N ALA A 72 5.30 18.39 -22.20
CA ALA A 72 4.93 17.24 -23.03
C ALA A 72 5.39 15.92 -22.38
N GLN A 73 6.66 15.85 -21.95
CA GLN A 73 7.20 14.69 -21.24
C GLN A 73 6.46 14.44 -19.92
N LEU A 74 6.09 15.49 -19.18
CA LEU A 74 5.29 15.39 -17.96
C LEU A 74 3.95 14.69 -18.22
N ARG A 75 3.22 15.13 -19.25
CA ARG A 75 1.91 14.55 -19.63
C ARG A 75 2.06 13.11 -20.12
N THR A 76 3.05 12.83 -20.95
CA THR A 76 3.30 11.46 -21.44
C THR A 76 3.68 10.53 -20.30
N GLY A 77 4.60 10.94 -19.42
CA GLY A 77 4.98 10.16 -18.25
C GLY A 77 3.81 9.89 -17.31
N ALA A 78 3.00 10.92 -17.01
CA ALA A 78 1.79 10.76 -16.21
C ALA A 78 0.79 9.78 -16.86
N GLY A 79 0.59 9.86 -18.19
CA GLY A 79 -0.26 8.95 -18.94
C GLY A 79 0.21 7.51 -18.89
N VAL A 80 1.51 7.27 -19.07
CA VAL A 80 2.10 5.92 -18.95
C VAL A 80 1.89 5.37 -17.54
N ILE A 81 2.20 6.14 -16.49
CA ILE A 81 2.00 5.70 -15.10
C ILE A 81 0.52 5.44 -14.79
N PHE A 82 -0.38 6.26 -15.32
CA PHE A 82 -1.82 6.07 -15.17
C PHE A 82 -2.28 4.75 -15.81
N VAL A 83 -1.92 4.51 -17.07
CA VAL A 83 -2.30 3.30 -17.81
C VAL A 83 -1.70 2.06 -17.17
N SER A 84 -0.40 2.09 -16.83
CA SER A 84 0.26 0.97 -16.14
C SER A 84 -0.37 0.72 -14.76
N GLY A 85 -0.64 1.78 -13.99
CA GLY A 85 -1.32 1.67 -12.70
C GLY A 85 -2.71 1.04 -12.81
N ALA A 86 -3.49 1.46 -13.81
CA ALA A 86 -4.83 0.92 -14.05
C ALA A 86 -4.76 -0.55 -14.50
N ALA A 87 -3.86 -0.88 -15.43
CA ALA A 87 -3.66 -2.25 -15.90
C ALA A 87 -3.24 -3.19 -14.76
N LEU A 88 -2.33 -2.75 -13.89
CA LEU A 88 -1.88 -3.56 -12.74
C LEU A 88 -2.95 -3.68 -11.65
N SER A 89 -3.80 -2.67 -11.50
CA SER A 89 -4.98 -2.75 -10.62
C SER A 89 -5.99 -3.75 -11.14
N LEU A 90 -6.26 -3.76 -12.46
CA LEU A 90 -7.11 -4.77 -13.10
C LEU A 90 -6.50 -6.18 -12.98
N ALA A 91 -5.19 -6.32 -13.12
CA ALA A 91 -4.51 -7.60 -12.91
C ALA A 91 -4.67 -8.08 -11.45
N THR A 92 -4.51 -7.18 -10.48
CA THR A 92 -4.74 -7.48 -9.06
C THR A 92 -6.19 -7.88 -8.80
N MET A 93 -7.15 -7.21 -9.43
CA MET A 93 -8.57 -7.54 -9.35
C MET A 93 -8.86 -8.93 -9.94
N ALA A 94 -8.23 -9.28 -11.06
CA ALA A 94 -8.37 -10.59 -11.67
C ALA A 94 -7.82 -11.72 -10.77
N LEU A 95 -6.78 -11.46 -9.98
CA LEU A 95 -6.29 -12.43 -8.98
C LEU A 95 -7.24 -12.62 -7.80
N GLY A 96 -8.00 -11.58 -7.44
CA GLY A 96 -9.00 -11.64 -6.37
C GLY A 96 -10.33 -12.29 -6.78
N GLY A 97 -10.52 -12.62 -8.06
CA GLY A 97 -11.72 -13.29 -8.57
C GLY A 97 -11.53 -14.80 -8.76
N ASP A 98 -12.61 -15.47 -9.14
CA ASP A 98 -12.62 -16.90 -9.46
C ASP A 98 -11.84 -17.24 -10.74
N GLY A 99 -11.50 -18.52 -10.91
CA GLY A 99 -10.82 -19.04 -12.10
C GLY A 99 -9.29 -19.04 -11.97
N PRO A 100 -8.52 -18.39 -12.87
CA PRO A 100 -7.05 -18.46 -12.85
C PRO A 100 -6.44 -17.83 -11.60
N GLY A 101 -7.10 -16.82 -11.01
CA GLY A 101 -6.71 -16.23 -9.73
C GLY A 101 -6.80 -17.25 -8.60
N ARG A 102 -7.89 -18.03 -8.57
CA ARG A 102 -8.07 -19.10 -7.59
C ARG A 102 -7.02 -20.19 -7.70
N TRP A 103 -6.75 -20.66 -8.91
CA TRP A 103 -5.68 -21.61 -9.19
C TRP A 103 -4.31 -21.09 -8.72
N LEU A 104 -4.00 -19.82 -8.99
CA LEU A 104 -2.71 -19.23 -8.57
C LEU A 104 -2.61 -19.02 -7.05
N VAL A 105 -3.73 -18.78 -6.36
CA VAL A 105 -3.75 -18.53 -4.93
C VAL A 105 -3.82 -19.83 -4.13
N GLU A 106 -4.66 -20.78 -4.54
CA GLU A 106 -4.91 -22.05 -3.83
C GLU A 106 -3.92 -23.14 -4.25
N ASP A 107 -3.88 -23.50 -5.53
CA ASP A 107 -3.12 -24.66 -6.01
C ASP A 107 -1.61 -24.41 -6.02
N LEU A 108 -1.16 -23.20 -6.35
CA LEU A 108 0.27 -22.88 -6.36
C LEU A 108 0.87 -22.81 -4.95
N HIS A 109 0.07 -22.43 -3.96
CA HIS A 109 0.53 -22.25 -2.58
C HIS A 109 0.14 -23.40 -1.65
N GLU A 110 -0.57 -24.42 -2.17
CA GLU A 110 -1.07 -25.60 -1.44
C GLU A 110 -1.80 -25.23 -0.14
N ILE A 111 -2.64 -24.19 -0.19
CA ILE A 111 -3.38 -23.68 0.96
C ILE A 111 -4.83 -24.17 1.00
N ASP A 112 -5.43 -24.20 2.20
CA ASP A 112 -6.85 -24.54 2.34
C ASP A 112 -7.76 -23.49 1.70
N ALA A 113 -8.88 -23.94 1.14
CA ALA A 113 -9.86 -23.10 0.43
C ALA A 113 -10.30 -21.87 1.23
N SER A 114 -10.40 -22.00 2.55
CA SER A 114 -10.80 -20.89 3.42
C SER A 114 -9.73 -19.80 3.56
N LEU A 115 -8.45 -20.17 3.50
CA LEU A 115 -7.33 -19.22 3.48
C LEU A 115 -7.24 -18.53 2.11
N ALA A 116 -7.47 -19.29 1.03
CA ALA A 116 -7.53 -18.74 -0.32
C ALA A 116 -8.66 -17.70 -0.48
N ASP A 117 -9.85 -17.95 0.08
CA ASP A 117 -10.96 -16.99 0.10
C ASP A 117 -10.56 -15.66 0.78
N GLN A 118 -9.88 -15.75 1.92
CA GLN A 118 -9.42 -14.58 2.66
C GLN A 118 -8.34 -13.81 1.89
N ALA A 119 -7.41 -14.51 1.24
CA ALA A 119 -6.37 -13.91 0.42
C ALA A 119 -6.94 -13.21 -0.82
N GLN A 120 -7.92 -13.83 -1.50
CA GLN A 120 -8.62 -13.23 -2.63
C GLN A 120 -9.43 -12.00 -2.22
N THR A 121 -10.13 -12.07 -1.10
CA THR A 121 -10.82 -10.91 -0.52
C THR A 121 -9.81 -9.78 -0.22
N ALA A 122 -8.67 -10.11 0.38
CA ALA A 122 -7.61 -9.12 0.60
C ALA A 122 -7.09 -8.52 -0.71
N LEU A 123 -6.87 -9.32 -1.76
CA LEU A 123 -6.49 -8.82 -3.09
C LEU A 123 -7.49 -7.80 -3.64
N LEU A 124 -8.80 -8.06 -3.49
CA LEU A 124 -9.86 -7.12 -3.91
C LEU A 124 -9.77 -5.78 -3.17
N TRP A 125 -9.46 -5.80 -1.88
CA TRP A 125 -9.19 -4.56 -1.11
C TRP A 125 -7.93 -3.82 -1.56
N LEU A 126 -6.93 -4.56 -2.07
CA LEU A 126 -5.66 -4.01 -2.53
C LEU A 126 -5.70 -3.50 -3.98
N VAL A 127 -6.80 -3.71 -4.72
CA VAL A 127 -6.93 -3.37 -6.16
C VAL A 127 -6.54 -1.93 -6.47
N SER A 128 -6.90 -0.96 -5.64
CA SER A 128 -6.60 0.45 -5.91
C SER A 128 -5.14 0.83 -5.63
N LEU A 129 -4.39 0.01 -4.90
CA LEU A 129 -3.05 0.37 -4.43
C LEU A 129 -2.00 0.46 -5.54
N PRO A 130 -1.91 -0.43 -6.54
CA PRO A 130 -0.99 -0.27 -7.66
C PRO A 130 -1.19 1.08 -8.37
N PHE A 131 -2.44 1.46 -8.65
CA PHE A 131 -2.77 2.73 -9.29
C PHE A 131 -2.37 3.94 -8.45
N ILE A 132 -2.83 4.00 -7.19
CA ILE A 132 -2.54 5.12 -6.28
C ILE A 132 -1.03 5.23 -6.03
N SER A 133 -0.36 4.10 -5.78
CA SER A 133 1.06 4.07 -5.44
C SER A 133 1.94 4.47 -6.63
N GLY A 134 1.61 4.05 -7.85
CA GLY A 134 2.33 4.44 -9.06
C GLY A 134 2.30 5.96 -9.26
N LEU A 135 1.10 6.54 -9.16
CA LEU A 135 0.89 7.97 -9.34
C LEU A 135 1.55 8.79 -8.23
N ALA A 136 1.40 8.36 -6.97
CA ALA A 136 2.04 9.00 -5.83
C ALA A 136 3.57 8.97 -5.92
N ARG A 137 4.16 7.85 -6.37
CA ARG A 137 5.61 7.72 -6.59
C ARG A 137 6.10 8.65 -7.68
N TYR A 138 5.39 8.72 -8.81
CA TYR A 138 5.73 9.60 -9.93
C TYR A 138 5.74 11.08 -9.51
N TYR A 139 4.67 11.55 -8.89
CA TYR A 139 4.59 12.93 -8.41
C TYR A 139 5.58 13.24 -7.28
N SER A 140 5.87 12.26 -6.40
CA SER A 140 6.93 12.41 -5.42
C SER A 140 8.29 12.64 -6.09
N GLY A 141 8.57 11.97 -7.21
CA GLY A 141 9.80 12.19 -8.00
C GLY A 141 9.87 13.60 -8.57
N LEU A 142 8.77 14.09 -9.13
CA LEU A 142 8.67 15.46 -9.66
C LEU A 142 8.85 16.53 -8.56
N LEU A 143 8.24 16.32 -7.39
CA LEU A 143 8.39 17.22 -6.23
C LEU A 143 9.82 17.25 -5.69
N ALA A 144 10.50 16.09 -5.69
CA ALA A 144 11.89 16.00 -5.27
C ALA A 144 12.81 16.79 -6.22
N ARG A 145 12.53 16.76 -7.53
CA ARG A 145 13.25 17.53 -8.56
C ARG A 145 13.24 19.04 -8.29
N VAL A 146 12.09 19.58 -7.88
CA VAL A 146 11.93 21.02 -7.55
C VAL A 146 12.35 21.37 -6.12
N ARG A 147 13.05 20.45 -5.41
CA ARG A 147 13.49 20.59 -4.01
C ARG A 147 12.36 20.88 -3.02
N ARG A 148 11.11 20.50 -3.33
CA ARG A 148 9.95 20.60 -2.43
C ARG A 148 9.80 19.32 -1.60
N THR A 149 10.89 18.84 -0.99
CA THR A 149 10.88 17.59 -0.20
C THR A 149 10.02 17.67 1.05
N GLU A 150 9.74 18.89 1.54
CA GLU A 150 8.90 19.12 2.71
C GLU A 150 7.45 18.70 2.48
N ILE A 151 6.95 18.84 1.25
CA ILE A 151 5.60 18.39 0.84
C ILE A 151 5.54 16.86 0.82
N ILE A 152 6.62 16.21 0.37
CA ILE A 152 6.73 14.74 0.33
C ILE A 152 6.69 14.19 1.76
N SER A 153 7.44 14.78 2.68
CA SER A 153 7.44 14.35 4.09
C SER A 153 6.11 14.60 4.78
N ALA A 154 5.45 15.75 4.53
CA ALA A 154 4.14 16.03 5.11
C ALA A 154 3.08 15.01 4.63
N GLY A 155 3.09 14.66 3.34
CA GLY A 155 2.18 13.65 2.78
C GLY A 155 2.43 12.26 3.37
N SER A 156 3.69 11.84 3.51
CA SER A 156 4.03 10.57 4.16
C SER A 156 3.57 10.54 5.61
N LEU A 157 3.88 11.58 6.39
CA LEU A 157 3.47 11.67 7.80
C LEU A 157 1.94 11.64 7.96
N ALA A 158 1.20 12.35 7.10
CA ALA A 158 -0.25 12.34 7.10
C ALA A 158 -0.81 10.94 6.79
N ALA A 159 -0.30 10.28 5.74
CA ALA A 159 -0.72 8.92 5.39
C ALA A 159 -0.51 7.93 6.54
N ILE A 160 0.57 8.10 7.29
CA ILE A 160 0.91 7.23 8.43
C ILE A 160 0.03 7.54 9.63
N GLY A 161 -0.20 8.83 9.92
CA GLY A 161 -1.16 9.26 10.93
C GLY A 161 -2.54 8.66 10.69
N VAL A 162 -3.04 8.71 9.45
CA VAL A 162 -4.31 8.07 9.06
C VAL A 162 -4.27 6.57 9.33
N ARG A 163 -3.25 5.84 8.87
CA ARG A 163 -3.15 4.38 9.08
C ARG A 163 -3.11 4.00 10.56
N ILE A 164 -2.30 4.70 11.35
CA ILE A 164 -2.21 4.48 12.80
C ILE A 164 -3.58 4.74 13.45
N THR A 165 -4.22 5.85 13.11
CA THR A 165 -5.53 6.23 13.66
C THR A 165 -6.60 5.20 13.27
N SER A 166 -6.63 4.75 12.01
CA SER A 166 -7.53 3.68 11.55
C SER A 166 -7.35 2.41 12.36
N VAL A 167 -6.10 1.98 12.62
CA VAL A 167 -5.83 0.78 13.44
C VAL A 167 -6.37 0.95 14.85
N PHE A 168 -6.12 2.09 15.51
CA PHE A 168 -6.62 2.32 16.87
C PHE A 168 -8.15 2.41 16.93
N LEU A 169 -8.79 3.16 16.01
CA LEU A 169 -10.26 3.26 15.96
C LEU A 169 -10.93 1.91 15.71
N LEU A 170 -10.40 1.10 14.78
CA LEU A 170 -10.95 -0.21 14.47
C LEU A 170 -10.76 -1.20 15.62
N ILE A 171 -9.62 -1.16 16.32
CA ILE A 171 -9.39 -1.98 17.51
C ILE A 171 -10.32 -1.57 18.65
N ASP A 172 -10.49 -0.26 18.89
CA ASP A 172 -11.40 0.24 19.94
C ASP A 172 -12.85 -0.15 19.65
N MET A 173 -13.33 -0.03 18.41
CA MET A 173 -14.68 -0.51 18.06
C MET A 173 -14.84 -2.01 18.28
N ALA A 174 -13.86 -2.82 17.87
CA ALA A 174 -13.87 -4.27 18.10
C ALA A 174 -13.74 -4.66 19.59
N PHE A 175 -13.25 -3.76 20.45
CA PHE A 175 -13.25 -3.91 21.90
C PHE A 175 -14.62 -3.54 22.50
N VAL A 176 -15.25 -2.46 22.00
CA VAL A 176 -16.58 -2.02 22.41
C VAL A 176 -17.65 -3.07 22.08
N GLU A 177 -17.65 -3.65 20.87
CA GLU A 177 -18.60 -4.71 20.48
C GLU A 177 -18.48 -5.97 21.34
N ARG A 178 -17.30 -6.27 21.90
CA ARG A 178 -17.09 -7.40 22.82
C ARG A 178 -17.60 -7.14 24.24
N HIS A 179 -17.94 -5.90 24.57
CA HIS A 179 -18.40 -5.48 25.90
C HIS A 179 -19.84 -4.97 25.95
N THR A 180 -20.56 -4.99 24.83
CA THR A 180 -22.03 -4.84 24.86
C THR A 180 -22.62 -6.19 25.31
N PRO A 181 -23.22 -6.30 26.51
CA PRO A 181 -24.02 -7.47 26.84
C PRO A 181 -25.15 -7.51 25.81
N GLY A 182 -25.45 -8.70 25.28
CA GLY A 182 -26.65 -8.88 24.48
C GLY A 182 -27.84 -8.41 25.31
N ASP A 183 -28.54 -7.38 24.83
CA ASP A 183 -29.90 -7.12 25.28
C ASP A 183 -30.72 -8.32 24.84
N GLY A 184 -31.01 -9.17 25.83
CA GLY A 184 -31.97 -10.25 25.72
C GLY A 184 -33.36 -9.68 25.47
N GLY A 185 -34.01 -10.26 24.47
CA GLY A 185 -35.42 -10.13 24.14
C GLY A 185 -35.77 -11.19 23.11
#